data_AF-A0A2N2PE23-F1
#
_entry.id   AF-A0A2N2PE23-F1
#
_cell.length_a   1.000
_cell.length_b   1.000
_cell.length_c   1.000
_cell.angle_alpha   90.00
_cell.angle_beta   90.00
_cell.angle_gamma   90.00
#
_symmetry.space_group_name_H-M   'P 1'
#
loop_
_entity.id
_entity.type
_entity.pdbx_description
1 polymer ?
#
loop_
_entity_poly.entity_id
_entity_poly.type
_entity_poly.pdbx_seq_one_letter_code
_entity_poly.pdbx_strand_id
1 'polypeptide(L)'
;MATDSVLTLQQLEYIETGFEVSRNLAQAGFNMEAPALTLTWGQVAETLAHTLVDYGLTPDRLEEETLPDLARLVQQSLHDGVTLNWQDIIRMQVTAHPGINTLLEFSDMEDDEGPLTEQYENATRLGDDEGCWTDCSASAGCFDDF
;
A
#
# COMPACT_ATOMS: atom_id res chain seq x y z
N MET A 1 41.18 -0.88 5.51
CA MET A 1 40.07 0.06 5.25
C MET A 1 38.81 -0.62 5.76
N ALA A 2 38.33 -0.22 6.93
CA ALA A 2 37.04 -0.67 7.43
C ALA A 2 36.00 0.30 6.86
N THR A 3 35.05 -0.19 6.08
CA THR A 3 33.88 0.57 5.67
C THR A 3 32.99 0.71 6.89
N ASP A 4 33.16 1.82 7.61
CA ASP A 4 32.20 2.30 8.60
C ASP A 4 30.89 2.56 7.87
N SER A 5 30.09 1.50 7.79
CA SER A 5 28.83 1.50 7.06
C SER A 5 27.83 2.04 8.06
N VAL A 6 27.62 3.36 8.05
CA VAL A 6 26.54 3.97 8.81
C VAL A 6 25.26 3.31 8.30
N LEU A 7 24.68 2.44 9.12
CA LEU A 7 23.40 1.80 8.82
C LEU A 7 22.38 2.92 8.58
N THR A 8 21.63 2.83 7.50
CA THR A 8 20.54 3.77 7.25
C THR A 8 19.44 3.55 8.31
N LEU A 9 18.63 4.58 8.60
CA LEU A 9 17.51 4.44 9.54
C LEU A 9 16.60 3.26 9.15
N GLN A 10 16.32 3.13 7.86
CA GLN A 10 15.54 2.02 7.31
C GLN A 10 16.18 0.64 7.56
N GLN A 11 17.51 0.53 7.50
CA GLN A 11 18.19 -0.73 7.82
C GLN A 11 18.07 -1.09 9.30
N LEU A 12 18.08 -0.09 10.19
CA LEU A 12 17.85 -0.32 11.62
C LEU A 12 16.41 -0.79 11.87
N GLU A 13 15.43 -0.20 11.19
CA GLU A 13 14.02 -0.61 11.28
C GLU A 13 13.81 -2.05 10.81
N TYR A 14 14.46 -2.46 9.72
CA TYR A 14 14.42 -3.85 9.26
C TYR A 14 15.00 -4.82 10.27
N ILE A 15 16.13 -4.47 10.90
CA ILE A 15 16.80 -5.32 11.90
C ILE A 15 15.95 -5.42 13.18
N GLU A 16 15.42 -4.30 13.67
CA GLU A 16 14.58 -4.24 14.86
C GLU A 16 13.30 -5.04 14.66
N THR A 17 12.57 -4.77 13.58
CA THR A 17 11.34 -5.50 13.23
C THR A 17 11.62 -6.98 13.01
N GLY A 18 12.73 -7.32 12.35
CA GLY A 18 13.17 -8.70 12.15
C GLY A 18 13.38 -9.45 13.46
N PHE A 19 14.00 -8.80 14.44
CA PHE A 19 14.20 -9.37 15.77
C PHE A 19 12.87 -9.56 16.53
N GLU A 20 11.96 -8.60 16.45
CA GLU A 20 10.65 -8.69 17.10
C GLU A 20 9.77 -9.78 16.50
N VAL A 21 9.70 -9.87 15.17
CA VAL A 21 8.96 -10.93 14.47
C VAL A 21 9.55 -12.30 14.82
N SER A 22 10.88 -12.43 14.78
CA SER A 22 11.57 -13.67 15.17
C SER A 22 11.28 -14.05 16.63
N ARG A 23 11.26 -13.07 17.55
CA ARG A 23 10.93 -13.32 18.97
C ARG A 23 9.51 -13.82 19.13
N ASN A 24 8.53 -13.17 18.50
CA ASN A 24 7.12 -13.56 18.58
C ASN A 24 6.91 -14.99 18.05
N LEU A 25 7.50 -15.30 16.90
CA LEU A 25 7.44 -16.64 16.32
C LEU A 25 8.14 -17.68 17.22
N ALA A 26 9.28 -17.35 17.82
CA ALA A 26 9.95 -18.23 18.77
C ALA A 26 9.11 -18.51 20.03
N GLN A 27 8.41 -17.50 20.55
CA GLN A 27 7.46 -17.65 21.66
C GLN A 27 6.26 -18.52 21.28
N ALA A 28 5.82 -18.44 20.03
CA ALA A 28 4.78 -19.32 19.47
C ALA A 28 5.26 -20.75 19.16
N GLY A 29 6.54 -21.06 19.39
CA GLY A 29 7.12 -22.40 19.24
C GLY A 29 7.81 -22.67 17.90
N PHE A 30 7.98 -21.67 17.03
CA PHE A 30 8.74 -21.81 15.80
C PHE A 30 10.24 -21.67 16.07
N ASN A 31 11.01 -22.71 15.77
CA ASN A 31 12.47 -22.66 15.90
C ASN A 31 13.08 -21.99 14.66
N MET A 32 13.74 -20.83 14.84
CA MET A 32 14.34 -20.03 13.77
C MET A 32 15.36 -20.79 12.92
N GLU A 33 16.07 -21.75 13.51
CA GLU A 33 17.07 -22.58 12.82
C GLU A 33 16.45 -23.83 12.18
N ALA A 34 15.20 -24.17 12.54
CA ALA A 34 14.51 -25.30 11.96
C ALA A 34 14.06 -24.99 10.52
N PRO A 35 14.07 -26.00 9.64
CA PRO A 35 13.55 -25.85 8.29
C PRO A 35 12.04 -25.64 8.33
N ALA A 36 11.57 -24.59 7.66
CA ALA A 36 10.16 -24.43 7.31
C ALA A 36 9.83 -25.32 6.10
N LEU A 37 10.72 -25.35 5.09
CA LEU A 37 10.74 -26.23 3.90
C LEU A 37 12.17 -26.25 3.30
N THR A 38 12.42 -25.51 2.22
CA THR A 38 13.76 -25.27 1.64
C THR A 38 14.50 -24.11 2.30
N LEU A 39 13.83 -23.41 3.22
CA LEU A 39 14.26 -22.23 3.96
C LEU A 39 14.14 -22.50 5.47
N THR A 40 14.79 -21.67 6.27
CA THR A 40 14.60 -21.66 7.73
C THR A 40 13.47 -20.72 8.15
N TRP A 41 12.90 -20.95 9.35
CA TRP A 41 11.94 -20.01 9.93
C TRP A 41 12.53 -18.61 10.16
N GLY A 42 13.84 -18.50 10.37
CA GLY A 42 14.53 -17.21 10.41
C GLY A 42 14.43 -16.43 9.10
N GLN A 43 14.57 -17.09 7.95
CA GLN A 43 14.40 -16.45 6.64
C GLN A 43 12.95 -16.03 6.36
N VAL A 44 11.99 -16.83 6.84
CA VAL A 44 10.57 -16.48 6.79
C VAL A 44 10.28 -15.26 7.66
N ALA A 45 10.79 -15.25 8.90
CA ALA A 45 10.65 -14.14 9.84
C ALA A 45 11.25 -12.84 9.31
N GLU A 46 12.44 -12.91 8.71
CA GLU A 46 13.10 -11.77 8.06
C GLU A 46 12.25 -11.21 6.92
N THR A 47 11.73 -12.08 6.04
CA THR A 47 10.91 -11.64 4.90
C THR A 47 9.58 -11.05 5.36
N LEU A 48 8.95 -11.64 6.39
CA LEU A 48 7.76 -11.08 7.04
C LEU A 48 8.05 -9.68 7.59
N ALA A 49 9.14 -9.52 8.34
CA ALA A 49 9.53 -8.23 8.91
C ALA A 49 9.79 -7.17 7.85
N HIS A 50 10.53 -7.50 6.79
CA HIS A 50 10.75 -6.57 5.68
C HIS A 50 9.43 -6.16 5.02
N THR A 51 8.53 -7.11 4.83
CA THR A 51 7.21 -6.84 4.28
C THR A 51 6.40 -5.91 5.18
N LEU A 52 6.41 -6.13 6.49
CA LEU A 52 5.73 -5.25 7.45
C LEU A 52 6.30 -3.82 7.40
N VAL A 53 7.62 -3.67 7.38
CA VAL A 53 8.29 -2.36 7.27
C VAL A 53 7.99 -1.68 5.94
N ASP A 54 7.99 -2.41 4.81
CA ASP A 54 7.59 -1.89 3.49
C ASP A 54 6.17 -1.30 3.51
N TYR A 55 5.28 -1.86 4.33
CA TYR A 55 3.91 -1.39 4.53
C TYR A 55 3.75 -0.40 5.70
N GLY A 56 4.85 0.01 6.36
CA GLY A 56 4.80 0.92 7.51
C GLY A 56 4.11 0.34 8.75
N LEU A 57 4.04 -1.00 8.85
CA LEU A 57 3.44 -1.71 9.97
C LEU A 57 4.51 -2.10 10.99
N THR A 58 4.25 -1.80 12.26
CA THR A 58 5.09 -2.24 13.37
C THR A 58 4.48 -3.48 14.03
N PRO A 59 5.31 -4.42 14.51
CA PRO A 59 4.85 -5.69 15.09
C PRO A 59 4.02 -5.47 16.37
N ASP A 60 4.25 -4.37 17.09
CA ASP A 60 3.46 -3.97 18.26
C ASP A 60 1.98 -3.64 17.94
N ARG A 61 1.68 -3.26 16.68
CA ARG A 61 0.31 -2.99 16.22
C ARG A 61 -0.44 -4.24 15.80
N LEU A 62 0.25 -5.39 15.74
CA LEU A 62 -0.33 -6.66 15.35
C LEU A 62 -0.84 -7.41 16.58
N GLU A 63 -1.93 -8.13 16.43
CA GLU A 63 -2.39 -9.04 17.47
C GLU A 63 -1.38 -10.19 17.64
N GLU A 64 -1.20 -10.68 18.87
CA GLU A 64 -0.22 -11.72 19.24
C GLU A 64 -0.37 -12.98 18.37
N GLU A 65 -1.59 -13.29 17.93
CA GLU A 65 -1.91 -14.44 17.08
C GLU A 65 -1.71 -14.20 15.57
N THR A 66 -1.55 -12.95 15.13
CA THR A 66 -1.44 -12.60 13.69
C THR A 66 -0.17 -13.17 13.06
N LEU A 67 0.99 -12.97 13.69
CA LEU A 67 2.27 -13.48 13.20
C LEU A 67 2.33 -15.02 13.13
N PRO A 68 1.93 -15.78 14.18
CA PRO A 68 1.92 -17.23 14.10
C PRO A 68 0.87 -17.77 13.14
N ASP A 69 -0.26 -17.10 12.93
CA ASP A 69 -1.23 -17.50 11.92
C ASP A 69 -0.69 -17.31 10.49
N LEU A 70 -0.11 -16.14 10.21
CA LEU A 70 0.62 -15.87 8.97
C LEU A 70 1.70 -16.92 8.70
N ALA A 71 2.49 -17.29 9.71
CA ALA A 71 3.51 -18.32 9.59
C ALA A 71 2.92 -19.68 9.17
N ARG A 72 1.76 -20.08 9.71
CA ARG A 72 1.05 -21.30 9.31
C ARG A 72 0.50 -21.21 7.88
N LEU A 73 -0.10 -20.08 7.51
CA LEU A 73 -0.63 -19.84 6.16
C LEU A 73 0.48 -19.91 5.11
N VAL A 74 1.63 -19.30 5.39
CA VAL A 74 2.83 -19.38 4.56
C VAL A 74 3.29 -20.83 4.45
N GLN A 75 3.38 -21.56 5.58
CA GLN A 75 3.79 -22.96 5.56
C GLN A 75 2.87 -23.83 4.69
N GLN A 76 1.55 -23.65 4.81
CA GLN A 76 0.56 -24.35 3.98
C GLN A 76 0.73 -23.99 2.50
N SER A 77 0.82 -22.71 2.19
CA SER A 77 0.96 -22.22 0.80
C SER A 77 2.25 -22.69 0.12
N LEU A 78 3.34 -22.77 0.88
CA LEU A 78 4.60 -23.31 0.38
C LEU A 78 4.54 -24.83 0.20
N HIS A 79 3.74 -25.54 1.01
CA HIS A 79 3.54 -26.99 0.87
C HIS A 79 2.64 -27.33 -0.32
N ASP A 80 1.63 -26.50 -0.61
CA ASP A 80 0.69 -26.68 -1.74
C ASP A 80 1.36 -26.54 -3.12
N GLY A 81 2.66 -26.24 -3.17
CA GLY A 81 3.46 -26.30 -4.40
C GLY A 81 3.11 -25.22 -5.41
N VAL A 82 2.63 -24.07 -4.94
CA VAL A 82 2.36 -22.91 -5.78
C VAL A 82 3.65 -22.52 -6.52
N THR A 83 3.60 -22.43 -7.86
CA THR A 83 4.74 -22.10 -8.73
C THR A 83 5.37 -20.72 -8.50
N LEU A 84 4.84 -19.93 -7.58
CA LEU A 84 5.35 -18.62 -7.22
C LEU A 84 6.63 -18.73 -6.40
N ASN A 85 7.47 -17.70 -6.45
CA ASN A 85 8.61 -17.60 -5.55
C ASN A 85 8.10 -17.50 -4.11
N TRP A 86 8.78 -18.14 -3.16
CA TRP A 86 8.38 -18.18 -1.76
C TRP A 86 8.28 -16.79 -1.13
N GLN A 87 9.05 -15.81 -1.59
CA GLN A 87 8.95 -14.41 -1.15
C GLN A 87 7.63 -13.76 -1.57
N ASP A 88 7.21 -14.00 -2.82
CA ASP A 88 5.92 -13.51 -3.33
C ASP A 88 4.75 -14.17 -2.61
N ILE A 89 4.89 -15.45 -2.23
CA ILE A 89 3.90 -16.16 -1.41
C ILE A 89 3.78 -15.49 -0.04
N ILE A 90 4.90 -15.19 0.62
CA ILE A 90 4.87 -14.49 1.92
C ILE A 90 4.20 -13.13 1.79
N ARG A 91 4.60 -12.32 0.80
CA ARG A 91 4.01 -10.99 0.57
C ARG A 91 2.50 -11.09 0.31
N MET A 92 2.08 -12.02 -0.54
CA MET A 92 0.66 -12.25 -0.82
C MET A 92 -0.10 -12.59 0.47
N GLN A 93 0.41 -13.51 1.29
CA GLN A 93 -0.27 -13.93 2.52
C GLN A 93 -0.34 -12.81 3.55
N VAL A 94 0.71 -11.98 3.66
CA VAL A 94 0.69 -10.80 4.52
C VAL A 94 -0.39 -9.83 4.08
N THR A 95 -0.47 -9.50 2.78
CA THR A 95 -1.49 -8.58 2.26
C THR A 95 -2.91 -9.13 2.30
N ALA A 96 -3.07 -10.45 2.18
CA ALA A 96 -4.38 -11.10 2.19
C ALA A 96 -4.90 -11.37 3.61
N HIS A 97 -4.04 -11.29 4.63
CA HIS A 97 -4.44 -11.58 6.01
C HIS A 97 -5.38 -10.49 6.53
N PRO A 98 -6.58 -10.83 7.04
CA PRO A 98 -7.61 -9.85 7.39
C PRO A 98 -7.14 -8.85 8.45
N GLY A 99 -6.34 -9.29 9.43
CA GLY A 99 -5.78 -8.40 10.46
C GLY A 99 -4.76 -7.39 9.91
N ILE A 100 -4.05 -7.73 8.83
CA ILE A 100 -3.09 -6.83 8.18
C ILE A 100 -3.83 -5.95 7.17
N ASN A 101 -4.69 -6.54 6.33
CA ASN A 101 -5.47 -5.81 5.34
C ASN A 101 -6.32 -4.71 5.97
N THR A 102 -6.93 -4.99 7.12
CA THR A 102 -7.67 -3.98 7.88
C THR A 102 -6.77 -2.79 8.24
N LEU A 103 -5.54 -3.02 8.70
CA LEU A 103 -4.58 -1.96 9.03
C LEU A 103 -4.14 -1.17 7.78
N LEU A 104 -4.00 -1.83 6.64
CA LEU A 104 -3.68 -1.20 5.35
C LEU A 104 -4.85 -0.34 4.85
N GLU A 105 -6.08 -0.85 4.90
CA GLU A 105 -7.31 -0.12 4.53
C GLU A 105 -7.54 1.12 5.41
N PHE A 106 -7.18 1.06 6.69
CA PHE A 106 -7.19 2.23 7.57
C PHE A 106 -6.12 3.27 7.20
N SER A 107 -5.03 2.88 6.54
CA SER A 107 -4.00 3.81 6.04
C SER A 107 -4.38 4.46 4.72
N ASP A 108 -5.19 3.81 3.87
CA ASP A 108 -5.76 4.39 2.64
C ASP A 108 -6.97 5.31 2.91
N MET A 109 -7.45 5.42 4.16
CA MET A 109 -8.48 6.37 4.57
C MET A 109 -7.97 7.80 4.82
N GLU A 110 -6.73 8.14 4.43
CA GLU A 110 -6.38 9.53 4.11
C GLU A 110 -6.92 9.86 2.71
N ASP A 111 -8.23 10.03 2.65
CA ASP A 111 -8.98 10.55 1.52
C ASP A 111 -8.47 11.98 1.21
N ASP A 112 -7.52 12.08 0.29
CA ASP A 112 -7.07 13.34 -0.33
C ASP A 112 -8.11 13.85 -1.34
N GLU A 113 -9.40 13.74 -1.01
CA GLU A 113 -10.40 14.69 -1.49
C GLU A 113 -10.27 15.99 -0.68
N GLY A 114 -9.23 16.74 -0.99
CA GLY A 114 -9.14 18.13 -0.60
C GLY A 114 -10.41 18.91 -1.03
N PRO A 115 -10.81 19.97 -0.31
CA PRO A 115 -12.11 20.64 -0.45
C PRO A 115 -12.27 21.51 -1.73
N LEU A 116 -11.76 21.07 -2.88
CA LEU A 116 -11.69 21.88 -4.11
C LEU A 116 -12.71 21.52 -5.19
N THR A 117 -13.70 20.66 -4.91
CA THR A 117 -14.72 20.29 -5.91
C THR A 117 -16.00 21.13 -5.84
N GLU A 118 -16.19 21.99 -4.83
CA GLU A 118 -17.47 22.70 -4.59
C GLU A 118 -17.50 24.20 -4.94
N GLN A 119 -16.77 24.68 -5.95
CA GLN A 119 -16.79 26.13 -6.28
C GLN A 119 -17.12 26.51 -7.73
N TYR A 120 -17.64 25.60 -8.55
CA TYR A 120 -18.13 25.93 -9.90
C TYR A 120 -19.64 25.77 -10.08
N GLU A 121 -20.44 26.29 -9.14
CA GLU A 121 -21.91 26.39 -9.32
C GLU A 121 -22.50 27.80 -9.13
N ASN A 122 -21.68 28.85 -8.98
CA ASN A 122 -22.17 30.22 -8.73
C ASN A 122 -21.85 31.25 -9.84
N ALA A 123 -21.96 30.86 -11.11
CA ALA A 123 -21.91 31.82 -12.23
C ALA A 123 -23.21 31.95 -13.05
N THR A 124 -24.33 31.35 -12.62
CA THR A 124 -25.60 31.39 -13.37
C THR A 124 -26.63 32.36 -12.78
N ARG A 125 -26.20 33.50 -12.20
CA ARG A 125 -27.15 34.52 -11.72
C ARG A 125 -26.78 35.96 -12.07
N LEU A 126 -26.51 36.20 -13.35
CA LEU A 126 -26.89 37.45 -14.03
C LEU A 126 -28.11 37.06 -14.88
N GLY A 127 -29.33 37.36 -14.47
CA GLY A 127 -29.77 38.73 -14.38
C GLY A 127 -30.15 39.16 -15.79
N ASP A 128 -31.36 38.78 -16.18
CA ASP A 128 -32.19 39.33 -17.25
C ASP A 128 -31.85 40.82 -17.50
N ASP A 129 -31.21 41.12 -18.63
CA ASP A 129 -31.21 42.46 -19.23
C ASP A 129 -31.14 42.32 -20.75
N GLU A 130 -32.20 42.79 -21.38
CA GLU A 130 -32.43 42.84 -22.82
C GLU A 130 -31.28 43.55 -23.56
N GLY A 131 -30.70 42.89 -24.56
CA GLY A 131 -29.60 43.49 -25.30
C GLY A 131 -29.34 42.83 -26.65
N CYS A 132 -30.31 42.95 -27.55
CA CYS A 132 -30.20 42.84 -29.02
C CYS A 132 -28.88 42.24 -29.53
N TRP A 133 -28.88 40.96 -29.90
CA TRP A 133 -27.93 40.48 -30.91
C TRP A 133 -28.28 41.18 -32.21
N THR A 134 -27.72 42.37 -32.37
CA THR A 134 -27.81 43.18 -33.57
C THR A 134 -27.23 42.32 -34.69
N ASP A 135 -28.13 41.91 -35.58
CA ASP A 135 -27.81 41.42 -36.89
C ASP A 135 -26.77 42.34 -37.54
N CYS A 136 -25.60 41.79 -37.80
CA CYS A 136 -24.64 42.36 -38.74
C CYS A 136 -23.78 41.22 -39.29
N SER A 137 -24.48 40.38 -40.07
CA SER A 137 -23.89 39.58 -41.13
C SER A 137 -23.08 40.49 -42.06
N ALA A 138 -21.75 40.32 -42.11
CA ALA A 138 -20.92 41.02 -43.10
C ALA A 138 -19.64 40.24 -43.44
N SER A 139 -19.80 39.04 -43.96
CA SER A 139 -18.80 38.41 -44.84
C SER A 139 -19.44 37.45 -45.84
N ALA A 140 -20.29 37.98 -46.70
CA ALA A 140 -20.56 37.44 -48.03
C ALA A 140 -21.06 38.60 -48.92
N GLY A 141 -20.28 38.97 -49.93
CA GLY A 141 -20.70 39.97 -50.92
C GLY A 141 -21.86 39.43 -51.75
N CYS A 142 -22.97 40.16 -51.75
CA CYS A 142 -24.08 39.98 -52.67
C CYS A 142 -24.28 41.27 -53.47
N PHE A 143 -23.72 41.27 -54.67
CA PHE A 143 -24.30 41.73 -55.94
C PHE A 143 -25.25 42.95 -55.92
N ASP A 144 -24.74 44.08 -56.40
CA ASP A 144 -25.52 45.15 -57.05
C ASP A 144 -25.48 44.89 -58.56
N ASP A 145 -26.62 44.48 -59.14
CA ASP A 145 -26.95 44.67 -60.55
C ASP A 145 -28.48 44.78 -60.67
N PHE A 146 -28.89 45.91 -61.27
CA PHE A 146 -30.23 46.34 -61.68
C PHE A 146 -31.12 47.14 -60.71
#